data_AF-A0AAU2E3V1-F1
#
_entry.id   AF-A0AAU2E3V1-F1
#
_cell.length_a   1.000
_cell.length_b   1.000
_cell.length_c   1.000
_cell.angle_alpha   90.00
_cell.angle_beta   90.00
_cell.angle_gamma   90.00
#
_symmetry.space_group_name_H-M   'P 1'
#
loop_
_entity.id
_entity.type
_entity.pdbx_description
1 polymer ?
#
loop_
_entity_poly.entity_id
_entity_poly.type
_entity_poly.pdbx_seq_one_letter_code
_entity_poly.pdbx_strand_id
1 'polypeptide(L)' 'MALRKMASTVALAGALAAGALIAAPAAQAFSYTYIGMFPDAASCQAAGQGYVNRGEAVNYFCDVAPGAARLSVVLR' A
#
# COMPACT_ATOMS: atom_id res chain seq x y z
N MET A 1 7.17 -43.37 -25.84
CA MET A 1 7.00 -42.94 -24.43
C MET A 1 8.25 -42.15 -24.00
N ALA A 2 8.24 -40.82 -24.13
CA ALA A 2 9.41 -39.98 -23.80
C ALA A 2 8.99 -38.69 -23.05
N LEU A 3 8.13 -38.83 -22.05
CA LEU A 3 7.49 -37.71 -21.34
C LEU A 3 7.72 -37.80 -19.81
N ARG A 4 8.96 -38.04 -19.39
CA ARG A 4 9.29 -38.21 -17.95
C ARG A 4 10.51 -37.44 -17.44
N LYS A 5 11.06 -36.47 -18.18
CA LYS A 5 12.26 -35.74 -17.73
C LYS A 5 12.14 -34.21 -17.60
N MET A 6 10.94 -33.64 -17.74
CA MET A 6 10.73 -32.18 -17.62
C MET A 6 10.11 -31.74 -16.28
N ALA A 7 10.00 -32.62 -15.27
CA ALA A 7 9.29 -32.31 -14.02
C ALA A 7 10.19 -31.84 -12.86
N SER A 8 11.52 -31.87 -12.99
CA SER A 8 12.42 -31.68 -11.82
C SER A 8 13.01 -30.28 -11.65
N THR A 9 12.95 -29.39 -12.66
CA THR A 9 13.53 -28.04 -12.58
C THR A 9 12.56 -26.98 -12.09
N VAL A 10 11.24 -27.16 -12.31
CA VAL A 10 10.21 -26.20 -11.88
C VAL A 10 9.99 -26.27 -10.36
N ALA A 11 10.12 -27.45 -9.76
CA ALA A 11 9.93 -27.63 -8.32
C ALA A 11 11.00 -26.91 -7.48
N LEU A 12 12.25 -26.84 -7.96
CA LEU A 12 13.34 -26.17 -7.24
C LEU A 12 13.22 -24.63 -7.29
N ALA A 13 12.71 -24.07 -8.38
CA ALA A 13 12.45 -22.64 -8.51
C ALA A 13 11.29 -22.18 -7.60
N GLY A 14 10.26 -23.02 -7.44
CA GLY A 14 9.14 -22.75 -6.54
C GLY A 14 9.55 -22.69 -5.05
N ALA A 15 10.49 -23.55 -4.63
CA ALA A 15 10.96 -23.59 -3.25
C ALA A 15 11.84 -22.38 -2.89
N LEU A 16 12.67 -21.90 -3.84
CA LEU A 16 13.48 -20.69 -3.64
C LEU A 16 12.65 -19.40 -3.68
N ALA A 17 11.58 -19.37 -4.47
CA ALA A 17 10.61 -18.27 -4.44
C ALA A 17 9.83 -18.23 -3.11
N ALA A 18 9.50 -19.39 -2.53
CA ALA A 18 8.89 -19.46 -1.21
C ALA A 18 9.84 -19.01 -0.09
N GLY A 19 11.14 -19.32 -0.18
CA GLY A 19 12.15 -18.85 0.80
C GLY A 19 12.40 -17.34 0.77
N ALA A 20 12.24 -16.69 -0.39
CA ALA A 20 12.38 -15.24 -0.53
C ALA A 20 11.16 -14.45 0.01
N LEU A 21 9.99 -15.08 0.14
CA LEU A 21 8.79 -14.46 0.71
C LEU A 21 8.83 -14.36 2.25
N ILE A 22 9.69 -15.14 2.92
CA ILE A 22 9.76 -15.20 4.40
C ILE A 22 10.85 -14.25 4.94
N ALA A 23 11.64 -13.62 4.06
CA ALA A 23 12.77 -12.76 4.42
C ALA A 23 12.67 -11.34 3.83
N ALA A 24 11.47 -10.86 3.53
CA ALA A 24 11.23 -9.42 3.40
C ALA A 24 10.82 -8.89 4.78
N PRO A 25 11.76 -8.37 5.61
CA PRO A 25 11.36 -7.66 6.80
C PRO A 25 10.58 -6.43 6.33
N ALA A 26 9.29 -6.38 6.65
CA ALA A 26 8.55 -5.14 6.79
C ALA A 26 8.72 -4.14 5.63
N ALA A 27 8.48 -4.57 4.38
CA ALA A 27 7.93 -3.62 3.41
C ALA A 27 6.48 -3.35 3.84
N GLN A 28 6.32 -2.59 4.92
CA GLN A 28 5.06 -1.97 5.29
C GLN A 28 4.76 -1.03 4.14
N ALA A 29 4.11 -1.54 3.09
CA ALA A 29 3.46 -0.68 2.13
C ALA A 29 2.47 0.12 2.97
N PHE A 30 2.81 1.38 3.26
CA PHE A 30 1.90 2.31 3.89
C PHE A 30 0.71 2.40 2.92
N SER A 31 -0.33 1.62 3.21
CA SER A 31 -1.54 1.54 2.41
C SER A 31 -2.27 2.85 2.59
N TYR A 32 -2.03 3.78 1.68
CA TYR A 32 -2.78 5.03 1.63
C TYR A 32 -4.23 4.72 1.25
N THR A 33 -5.11 4.73 2.23
CA THR A 33 -6.55 4.61 2.09
C THR A 33 -7.10 5.94 1.60
N TYR A 34 -7.71 5.94 0.42
CA TYR A 34 -8.41 7.11 -0.10
C TYR A 34 -9.66 7.40 0.75
N ILE A 35 -9.79 8.64 1.23
CA ILE A 35 -10.91 9.09 2.05
C ILE A 35 -11.93 9.86 1.22
N GLY A 36 -11.47 10.77 0.35
CA GLY A 36 -12.36 11.63 -0.40
C GLY A 36 -11.67 12.78 -1.14
N MET A 37 -12.49 13.55 -1.85
CA MET A 37 -12.10 14.80 -2.51
C MET A 37 -12.68 15.99 -1.74
N PHE A 38 -11.87 17.03 -1.65
CA PHE A 38 -12.16 18.29 -0.97
C PHE A 38 -12.06 19.43 -1.99
N PRO A 39 -12.82 20.53 -1.81
CA PRO A 39 -12.81 21.65 -2.75
C PRO A 39 -11.49 22.44 -2.73
N ASP A 40 -10.77 22.42 -1.60
CA ASP A 40 -9.56 23.20 -1.40
C ASP A 40 -8.52 22.46 -0.53
N ALA A 41 -7.28 22.95 -0.58
CA ALA A 41 -6.18 22.34 0.17
C ALA A 41 -6.40 22.44 1.69
N ALA A 42 -6.99 23.53 2.21
CA ALA A 42 -7.16 23.72 3.64
C ALA A 42 -8.19 22.73 4.22
N SER A 43 -9.30 22.48 3.52
CA SER A 43 -10.28 21.48 3.92
C SER A 43 -9.71 20.05 3.88
N CYS A 44 -8.89 19.73 2.87
CA CYS A 44 -8.17 18.44 2.84
C CYS A 44 -7.22 18.27 4.04
N GLN A 45 -6.42 19.31 4.33
CA GLN A 45 -5.45 19.28 5.43
C GLN A 45 -6.15 19.18 6.79
N ALA A 46 -7.23 19.93 7.00
CA ALA A 46 -8.03 19.87 8.22
C ALA A 46 -8.65 18.48 8.43
N ALA A 47 -9.18 17.87 7.37
CA ALA A 47 -9.71 16.51 7.43
C ALA A 47 -8.62 15.50 7.76
N GLY A 48 -7.47 15.54 7.07
CA GLY A 48 -6.33 14.67 7.32
C GLY A 48 -5.78 14.76 8.74
N GLN A 49 -5.59 15.98 9.24
CA GLN A 49 -5.23 16.25 10.63
C GLN A 49 -6.27 15.70 11.61
N GLY A 50 -7.56 15.77 11.25
CA GLY A 50 -8.63 15.16 12.03
C GLY A 50 -8.44 13.65 12.23
N TYR A 51 -8.04 12.91 11.19
CA TYR A 51 -7.76 11.47 11.30
C TYR A 51 -6.53 11.18 12.17
N VAL A 52 -5.48 12.00 12.09
CA VAL A 52 -4.29 11.85 12.94
C VAL A 52 -4.61 12.17 14.40
N ASN A 53 -5.33 13.26 14.66
CA ASN A 53 -5.71 13.68 16.01
C ASN A 53 -6.65 12.68 16.70
N ARG A 54 -7.50 11.99 15.94
CA ARG A 54 -8.34 10.89 16.45
C ARG A 54 -7.59 9.57 16.62
N GLY A 55 -6.32 9.50 16.19
CA GLY A 55 -5.50 8.30 16.24
C GLY A 55 -5.88 7.23 15.22
N GLU A 56 -6.74 7.57 14.25
CA GLU A 56 -7.20 6.66 13.19
C GLU A 56 -6.18 6.54 12.06
N ALA A 57 -5.37 7.59 11.84
CA ALA A 57 -4.32 7.61 10.85
C ALA A 57 -2.95 7.89 11.46
N VAL A 58 -1.93 7.20 10.96
CA VAL A 58 -0.51 7.42 11.28
C VAL A 58 0.06 8.57 10.45
N ASN A 59 -0.43 8.72 9.23
CA ASN A 59 -0.02 9.78 8.31
C ASN A 59 -1.17 10.10 7.34
N TYR A 60 -1.11 11.26 6.69
CA TYR A 60 -2.04 11.63 5.63
C TYR A 60 -1.33 12.36 4.49
N PHE A 61 -1.95 12.34 3.31
CA PHE A 61 -1.48 12.96 2.10
C PHE A 61 -2.63 13.69 1.42
N CYS A 62 -2.39 14.96 1.06
CA CYS A 62 -3.31 15.78 0.29
C CYS A 62 -2.72 16.03 -1.10
N ASP A 63 -3.27 15.36 -2.10
CA ASP A 63 -2.94 15.60 -3.51
C ASP A 63 -3.76 16.78 -4.02
N VAL A 64 -3.14 17.96 -4.12
CA VAL A 64 -3.83 19.19 -4.52
C VAL A 64 -3.72 19.39 -6.02
N ALA A 65 -4.86 19.30 -6.71
CA ALA A 65 -5.04 19.66 -8.10
C ALA A 65 -5.79 21.00 -8.20
N PRO A 66 -5.70 21.72 -9.34
CA PRO A 66 -6.49 22.92 -9.55
C PRO A 66 -7.99 22.61 -9.46
N GLY A 67 -8.65 23.11 -8.41
CA GLY A 67 -10.08 22.94 -8.16
C GLY A 67 -10.47 21.70 -7.32
N ALA A 68 -9.52 20.88 -6.87
CA ALA A 68 -9.81 19.75 -5.98
C ALA A 68 -8.57 19.31 -5.19
N ALA A 69 -8.76 18.82 -3.96
CA ALA A 69 -7.72 18.20 -3.15
C ALA A 69 -8.15 16.78 -2.74
N ARG A 70 -7.35 15.76 -3.06
CA ARG A 70 -7.65 14.37 -2.71
C ARG A 70 -6.95 14.00 -1.42
N LEU A 71 -7.71 13.55 -0.42
CA LEU A 71 -7.16 13.06 0.84
C LEU A 71 -6.95 11.55 0.77
N SER A 72 -5.74 11.12 1.09
CA SER A 72 -5.41 9.72 1.35
C SER A 72 -4.75 9.62 2.72
N VAL A 73 -5.13 8.66 3.54
CA VAL A 73 -4.59 8.48 4.90
C VAL A 73 -3.99 7.10 5.05
N VAL A 74 -2.95 6.98 5.87
CA VAL A 74 -2.43 5.69 6.28
C VAL A 74 -3.08 5.37 7.61
N LEU A 75 -3.97 4.38 7.58
CA LEU A 75 -4.65 3.92 8.79
C LEU A 75 -3.66 3.22 9.73
N ARG A 76 -3.92 3.33 11.03
CA ARG A 76 -3.13 2.67 12.07
C ARG A 76 -3.55 1.23 12.33
#